data_AF-A0AAD7W139-F1
#
_entry.id   AF-A0AAD7W139-F1
#
_cell.length_a   1.000
_cell.length_b   1.000
_cell.length_c   1.000
_cell.angle_alpha   90.00
_cell.angle_beta   90.00
_cell.angle_gamma   90.00
#
_symmetry.space_group_name_H-M   'P 1'
#
loop_
_entity.id
_entity.type
_entity.pdbx_description
1 polymer ?
#
loop_
_entity_poly.entity_id
_entity_poly.type
_entity_poly.pdbx_seq_one_letter_code
_entity_poly.pdbx_strand_id
1 'polypeptide(L)'
;MRETEDELHPYKDYRSIYPDWLIQPDTSIQASDYWKYVFVRFNKKFSKGYKAEPADLPSNWKSITKEQAMESLEESFKMKKQEEE
;
A
#
# COMPACT_ATOMS: atom_id res chain seq x y z
N MET A 1 -23.12 -11.17 -6.25
CA MET A 1 -22.53 -12.36 -5.60
C MET A 1 -22.99 -13.65 -6.29
N ARG A 2 -22.86 -13.73 -7.63
CA ARG A 2 -23.15 -14.97 -8.39
C ARG A 2 -22.13 -15.23 -9.52
N GLU A 3 -21.18 -14.33 -9.75
CA GLU A 3 -20.30 -14.39 -10.93
C GLU A 3 -19.02 -15.20 -10.68
N THR A 4 -18.61 -15.37 -9.42
CA THR A 4 -17.44 -16.18 -9.05
C THR A 4 -17.80 -17.42 -8.24
N GLU A 5 -19.09 -17.70 -8.01
CA GLU A 5 -19.57 -18.87 -7.25
C GLU A 5 -18.83 -19.12 -5.91
N ASP A 6 -18.36 -18.04 -5.26
CA ASP A 6 -17.49 -18.06 -4.07
C ASP A 6 -16.14 -18.79 -4.23
N GLU A 7 -15.69 -19.01 -5.47
CA GLU A 7 -14.38 -19.56 -5.80
C GLU A 7 -13.26 -18.51 -5.69
N LEU A 8 -12.07 -18.99 -5.31
CA LEU A 8 -10.86 -18.17 -5.23
C LEU A 8 -10.22 -18.05 -6.62
N HIS A 9 -10.15 -16.82 -7.14
CA HIS A 9 -9.48 -16.53 -8.40
C HIS A 9 -8.21 -15.70 -8.19
N PRO A 10 -7.11 -16.01 -8.88
CA PRO A 10 -5.93 -15.15 -8.88
C PRO A 10 -6.28 -13.74 -9.37
N TYR A 11 -5.83 -12.71 -8.65
CA TYR A 11 -6.14 -11.31 -8.98
C TYR A 11 -5.73 -10.91 -10.41
N LYS A 12 -4.72 -11.59 -10.97
CA LYS A 12 -4.22 -11.34 -12.34
C LYS A 12 -5.21 -11.76 -13.41
N ASP A 13 -6.10 -12.70 -13.10
CA ASP A 13 -7.04 -13.29 -14.04
C ASP A 13 -8.42 -12.64 -13.97
N TYR A 14 -8.51 -11.45 -13.36
CA TYR A 14 -9.78 -10.75 -13.14
C TYR A 14 -10.60 -10.55 -14.42
N ARG A 15 -9.94 -10.43 -15.59
CA ARG A 15 -10.61 -10.28 -16.89
C ARG A 15 -11.39 -11.52 -17.35
N SER A 16 -11.10 -12.69 -16.79
CA SER A 16 -11.87 -13.90 -17.09
C SER A 16 -13.31 -13.82 -16.55
N ILE A 17 -13.50 -13.07 -15.46
CA ILE A 17 -14.80 -12.86 -14.80
C ILE A 17 -15.38 -11.50 -15.22
N TYR A 18 -14.51 -10.49 -15.30
CA TYR A 18 -14.85 -9.10 -15.60
C TYR A 18 -14.14 -8.62 -16.86
N PRO A 19 -14.58 -9.06 -18.06
CA PRO A 19 -13.89 -8.76 -19.32
C PRO A 19 -13.85 -7.25 -19.62
N ASP A 20 -14.87 -6.51 -19.17
CA ASP A 20 -14.97 -5.07 -19.39
C ASP A 20 -14.09 -4.24 -18.44
N TRP A 21 -13.51 -4.85 -17.41
CA TRP A 21 -12.65 -4.14 -16.47
C TRP A 21 -11.25 -3.93 -17.07
N LEU A 22 -10.82 -2.67 -17.11
CA LEU A 22 -9.49 -2.29 -17.59
C LEU A 22 -8.68 -1.66 -16.46
N ILE A 23 -8.18 -2.49 -15.54
CA ILE A 23 -7.29 -2.05 -14.47
C ILE A 23 -5.88 -1.99 -15.05
N GLN A 24 -5.49 -0.82 -15.53
CA GLN A 24 -4.13 -0.61 -16.03
C GLN A 24 -3.16 -0.49 -14.84
N PRO A 25 -2.00 -1.16 -14.89
CA PRO A 25 -0.96 -0.91 -13.91
C PRO A 25 -0.50 0.53 -14.07
N ASP A 26 -0.72 1.34 -13.05
CA ASP A 26 -0.19 2.70 -13.03
C ASP A 26 1.29 2.65 -12.65
N THR A 27 2.15 2.83 -13.66
CA THR A 27 3.60 2.83 -13.50
C THR A 27 4.11 4.04 -12.71
N SER A 28 3.26 5.06 -12.52
CA SER A 28 3.55 6.23 -11.69
C SER A 28 3.19 6.03 -10.22
N ILE A 29 2.41 4.99 -9.88
CA ILE A 29 2.11 4.63 -8.50
C ILE A 29 3.38 4.06 -7.85
N GLN A 30 4.17 4.96 -7.27
CA GLN A 30 5.09 4.60 -6.21
C GLN A 30 4.34 4.67 -4.88
N ALA A 31 4.53 3.65 -4.03
CA ALA A 31 4.04 3.71 -2.66
C ALA A 31 4.64 4.97 -2.00
N SER A 32 3.81 5.73 -1.28
CA SER A 32 4.30 6.89 -0.52
C SER A 32 5.33 6.44 0.50
N ASP A 33 6.33 7.28 0.77
CA ASP A 33 7.37 6.95 1.75
C ASP A 33 6.76 6.77 3.15
N TYR A 34 5.62 7.41 3.41
CA TYR A 34 4.79 7.13 4.56
C TYR A 34 4.34 5.67 4.66
N TRP A 35 3.69 5.13 3.63
CA TRP A 35 3.21 3.75 3.67
C TRP A 35 4.36 2.74 3.75
N LYS A 36 5.49 3.01 3.08
CA LYS A 36 6.71 2.20 3.22
C LYS A 36 7.21 2.21 4.68
N TYR A 37 7.29 3.38 5.31
CA TYR A 37 7.71 3.53 6.70
C TYR A 37 6.76 2.84 7.69
N VAL A 38 5.44 3.03 7.53
CA VAL A 38 4.42 2.34 8.33
C VAL A 38 4.56 0.84 8.18
N PHE A 39 4.66 0.34 6.94
CA PHE A 39 4.70 -1.09 6.73
C PHE A 39 5.96 -1.71 7.32
N VAL A 40 7.14 -1.11 7.15
CA VAL A 40 8.38 -1.55 7.81
C VAL A 40 8.24 -1.59 9.34
N ARG A 41 7.70 -0.52 9.94
CA ARG A 41 7.63 -0.37 11.40
C ARG A 41 6.62 -1.32 12.04
N PHE A 42 5.52 -1.60 11.35
CA PHE A 42 4.41 -2.39 11.88
C PHE A 42 4.30 -3.78 11.26
N ASN A 43 5.21 -4.18 10.36
CA ASN A 43 5.22 -5.49 9.67
C ASN A 43 4.93 -6.65 10.64
N LYS A 44 5.71 -6.79 11.70
CA LYS A 44 5.55 -7.87 12.70
C LYS A 44 4.21 -7.82 13.44
N LYS A 45 3.64 -6.63 13.65
CA LYS A 45 2.34 -6.47 14.31
C LYS A 45 1.22 -6.90 13.36
N PHE A 46 1.31 -6.51 12.09
CA PHE A 46 0.38 -6.95 11.06
C PHE A 46 0.43 -8.47 10.88
N SER A 47 1.62 -9.04 10.73
CA SER A 47 1.77 -10.49 10.55
C SER A 47 1.15 -11.26 11.72
N LYS A 48 1.39 -10.82 12.97
CA LYS A 48 0.74 -11.41 14.15
C LYS A 48 -0.78 -11.25 14.14
N GLY A 49 -1.29 -10.07 13.80
CA GLY A 49 -2.73 -9.78 13.79
C GLY A 49 -3.50 -10.60 12.76
N TYR A 50 -2.88 -10.84 11.59
CA TYR A 50 -3.46 -11.61 10.50
C TYR A 50 -3.05 -13.09 10.49
N LYS A 51 -2.31 -13.56 11.51
CA LYS A 51 -1.75 -14.92 11.58
C LYS A 51 -0.96 -15.30 10.31
N ALA A 52 -0.24 -14.34 9.78
CA ALA A 52 0.60 -14.47 8.60
C ALA A 52 2.09 -14.39 8.97
N GLU A 53 2.95 -14.74 8.03
CA GLU A 53 4.39 -14.52 8.16
C GLU A 53 4.74 -13.04 7.93
N PRO A 54 5.79 -12.50 8.60
CA PRO A 54 6.28 -11.16 8.30
C PRO A 54 6.70 -11.05 6.83
N ALA A 55 6.34 -9.94 6.18
CA ALA A 55 6.71 -9.73 4.78
C ALA A 55 8.22 -9.50 4.62
N ASP A 56 8.82 -10.06 3.58
CA ASP A 56 10.20 -9.78 3.18
C ASP A 56 10.28 -8.42 2.47
N LEU A 57 10.67 -7.39 3.24
CA LEU A 57 10.70 -6.01 2.76
C LEU A 57 12.08 -5.64 2.18
N PRO A 58 12.11 -4.88 1.06
CA PRO A 58 13.33 -4.32 0.49
C PRO A 58 14.18 -3.54 1.50
N SER A 59 15.51 -3.64 1.40
CA SER A 59 16.43 -2.98 2.34
C SER A 59 16.31 -1.46 2.31
N ASN A 60 16.08 -0.87 1.14
CA ASN A 60 15.88 0.56 0.94
C ASN A 60 14.62 1.12 1.64
N TRP A 61 13.63 0.29 1.97
CA TRP A 61 12.47 0.75 2.74
C TRP A 61 12.83 0.92 4.21
N LYS A 62 13.80 0.16 4.71
CA LYS A 62 14.26 0.23 6.11
C LYS A 62 15.07 1.50 6.40
N SER A 63 15.60 2.15 5.36
CA SER A 63 16.33 3.41 5.49
C SER A 63 15.43 4.66 5.45
N ILE A 64 14.13 4.51 5.20
CA ILE A 64 13.20 5.64 5.18
C ILE A 64 13.06 6.20 6.58
N THR A 65 13.32 7.49 6.74
CA THR A 65 13.23 8.16 8.03
C THR A 65 11.81 8.64 8.31
N LYS A 66 11.54 9.00 9.57
CA LYS A 66 10.24 9.54 9.97
C LYS A 66 9.98 10.88 9.26
N GLU A 67 11.02 11.67 9.04
CA GLU A 67 10.95 12.98 8.39
C GLU A 67 10.52 12.83 6.93
N GLN A 68 11.13 11.91 6.18
CA GLN A 68 10.74 11.58 4.79
C GLN A 68 9.29 11.08 4.72
N ALA A 69 8.88 10.24 5.68
CA ALA A 69 7.51 9.78 5.77
C ALA A 69 6.51 10.91 6.04
N MET A 70 6.90 11.92 6.83
CA MET A 70 6.07 13.09 7.13
C MET A 70 5.97 14.03 5.93
N GLU A 71 7.11 14.35 5.29
CA GLU A 71 7.17 15.16 4.07
C GLU A 71 6.29 14.56 2.97
N SER A 72 6.39 13.24 2.75
CA SER A 72 5.54 12.52 1.79
C SER A 72 4.04 12.62 2.11
N LEU A 73 3.65 12.66 3.40
CA LEU A 73 2.27 12.91 3.79
C LEU A 73 1.84 14.35 3.50
N GLU A 74 2.68 15.33 3.86
CA GLU A 74 2.42 16.75 3.65
C GLU A 74 2.23 17.06 2.15
N GLU A 75 3.09 16.52 1.30
CA GLU A 75 3.01 16.65 -0.16
C GLU A 75 1.75 15.99 -0.73
N SER A 76 1.46 14.75 -0.32
CA SER A 76 0.33 13.98 -0.84
C SER A 76 -1.02 14.63 -0.53
N PHE A 77 -1.16 15.23 0.65
CA PHE A 77 -2.41 15.80 1.12
C PHE A 77 -2.47 17.32 1.07
N LYS A 78 -1.40 17.99 0.58
CA LYS A 78 -1.27 19.46 0.54
C LYS A 78 -1.68 20.10 1.88
N MET A 79 -1.27 19.50 2.99
CA MET A 79 -1.64 19.99 4.32
C MET A 79 -1.02 21.38 4.50
N LYS A 80 -1.86 22.42 4.53
CA LYS A 80 -1.39 23.77 4.86
C LYS A 80 -0.92 23.74 6.31
N LYS A 81 0.35 24.10 6.56
CA LYS A 81 0.80 24.43 7.92
C LYS A 81 -0.09 25.56 8.42
N GLN A 82 -0.81 25.33 9.51
CA GLN A 82 -1.42 26.42 10.26
C GLN A 82 -0.25 27.20 10.87
N GLU A 83 0.00 28.40 10.36
CA GLU A 83 0.85 29.37 11.04
C GLU A 83 0.06 29.83 12.26
N GLU A 84 0.51 29.43 13.45
CA GLU A 84 0.02 29.98 14.71
C GLU A 84 0.64 31.38 14.87
N GLU A 85 -0.20 32.42 14.83
CA GLU A 85 0.11 33.82 15.19
C GLU A 85 0.29 34.01 16.70
#